data_AF-A0AAW4VJL9-F1
#
_entry.id   AF-A0AAW4VJL9-F1
#
_cell.length_a   1.000
_cell.length_b   1.000
_cell.length_c   1.000
_cell.angle_alpha   90.00
_cell.angle_beta   90.00
_cell.angle_gamma   90.00
#
_symmetry.space_group_name_H-M   'P 1'
#
loop_
_entity.id
_entity.type
_entity.pdbx_description
1 polymer ?
#
loop_
_entity_poly.entity_id
_entity_poly.type
_entity_poly.pdbx_seq_one_letter_code
_entity_poly.pdbx_strand_id
1 'polypeptide(L)'
;MKAEISNLGKKEIIDFATEKGYISIISSLEKIGITNHPFDIEANEVDLKFIEKEKGILKIIPKITKPDSYLYHICLATHYIVNTDETFINTLQTQINNGKINDVRDIIDLNWNYKERYSSPSHFFLAKPGRLMYEQIKFNSQSALFTNQRIDKYLLPKNVYAYEAMHDDEFNGEITCIAKNIHVNFLGTILTDKPIKLENEFRFVDEDKDIEFLPEQGIKLQDFLAYQRKMNKQKTEVSR
;
A
#
# COMPACT_ATOMS: atom_id res chain seq x y z
N MET A 1 17.41 -7.03 7.73
CA MET A 1 16.37 -7.95 8.25
C MET A 1 16.14 -9.03 7.22
N LYS A 2 16.88 -10.14 7.33
CA LYS A 2 16.81 -11.21 6.33
C LYS A 2 15.71 -12.23 6.66
N ALA A 3 15.09 -12.77 5.62
CA ALA A 3 14.14 -13.86 5.74
C ALA A 3 14.31 -14.84 4.57
N GLU A 4 14.00 -16.11 4.82
CA GLU A 4 13.70 -17.08 3.76
C GLU A 4 12.22 -16.94 3.40
N ILE A 5 11.93 -16.85 2.10
CA ILE A 5 10.58 -17.03 1.57
C ILE A 5 10.58 -18.29 0.71
N SER A 6 9.53 -19.09 0.82
CA SER A 6 9.38 -20.26 -0.04
C SER A 6 7.95 -20.49 -0.51
N ASN A 7 7.84 -21.02 -1.72
CA ASN A 7 6.58 -21.36 -2.37
C ASN A 7 6.81 -22.55 -3.33
N LEU A 8 5.93 -23.55 -3.27
CA LEU A 8 5.95 -24.75 -4.12
C LEU A 8 7.35 -25.41 -4.26
N GLY A 9 8.08 -25.51 -3.15
CA GLY A 9 9.41 -26.14 -3.10
C GLY A 9 10.57 -25.29 -3.61
N LYS A 10 10.32 -24.06 -4.09
CA LYS A 10 11.36 -23.07 -4.40
C LYS A 10 11.58 -22.13 -3.22
N LYS A 11 12.82 -21.71 -3.02
CA LYS A 11 13.24 -20.87 -1.89
C LYS A 11 14.09 -19.71 -2.37
N GLU A 12 13.91 -18.53 -1.77
CA GLU A 12 14.78 -17.38 -1.95
C GLU A 12 15.07 -16.73 -0.59
N ILE A 13 16.22 -16.07 -0.49
CA ILE A 13 16.56 -15.22 0.65
C ILE A 13 16.28 -13.78 0.26
N ILE A 14 15.49 -13.09 1.08
CA ILE A 14 15.19 -11.67 0.95
C ILE A 14 15.81 -10.88 2.10
N ASP A 15 15.99 -9.57 1.90
CA ASP A 15 16.38 -8.64 2.93
C ASP A 15 15.41 -7.45 2.94
N PHE A 16 14.57 -7.36 3.96
CA PHE A 16 13.59 -6.29 4.12
C PHE A 16 14.21 -4.92 4.37
N ALA A 17 15.52 -4.83 4.63
CA ALA A 17 16.25 -3.59 4.82
C ALA A 17 17.05 -3.16 3.56
N THR A 18 16.86 -3.83 2.43
CA THR A 18 17.66 -3.62 1.22
C THR A 18 17.48 -2.22 0.61
N GLU A 19 18.58 -1.59 0.19
CA GLU A 19 18.56 -0.34 -0.59
C GLU A 19 17.90 -0.45 -1.97
N LYS A 20 17.40 -1.64 -2.36
CA LYS A 20 16.55 -1.81 -3.56
C LYS A 20 15.05 -1.78 -3.24
N GLY A 21 14.70 -1.84 -1.96
CA GLY A 21 13.35 -1.69 -1.45
C GLY A 21 12.46 -2.85 -1.89
N TYR A 22 11.16 -2.59 -1.92
CA TYR A 22 10.16 -3.63 -2.15
C TYR A 22 10.28 -4.30 -3.54
N ILE A 23 10.84 -3.60 -4.54
CA ILE A 23 11.07 -4.14 -5.89
C ILE A 23 11.96 -5.40 -5.86
N SER A 24 12.93 -5.45 -4.94
CA SER A 24 13.77 -6.63 -4.80
C SER A 24 13.01 -7.84 -4.24
N ILE A 25 12.03 -7.60 -3.37
CA ILE A 25 11.18 -8.63 -2.79
C ILE A 25 10.25 -9.19 -3.87
N ILE A 26 9.63 -8.32 -4.67
CA ILE A 26 8.87 -8.72 -5.87
C ILE A 26 9.70 -9.62 -6.79
N SER A 27 10.95 -9.23 -7.07
CA SER A 27 11.85 -10.03 -7.93
C SER A 27 12.14 -11.42 -7.34
N SER A 28 12.20 -11.55 -6.02
CA SER A 28 12.37 -12.85 -5.35
C SER A 28 11.08 -13.67 -5.34
N LEU A 29 9.92 -13.04 -5.18
CA LEU A 29 8.60 -13.67 -5.29
C LEU A 29 8.39 -14.30 -6.68
N GLU A 30 8.76 -13.58 -7.74
CA GLU A 30 8.70 -14.09 -9.12
C GLU A 30 9.53 -15.36 -9.31
N LYS A 31 10.73 -15.43 -8.72
CA LYS A 31 11.60 -16.61 -8.82
C LYS A 31 11.01 -17.85 -8.12
N ILE A 32 10.29 -17.65 -7.02
CA ILE A 32 9.56 -18.74 -6.34
C ILE A 32 8.17 -19.02 -6.96
N GLY A 33 7.91 -18.46 -8.14
CA GLY A 33 6.73 -18.78 -8.95
C GLY A 33 5.49 -17.92 -8.64
N ILE A 34 5.62 -16.90 -7.80
CA ILE A 34 4.52 -15.97 -7.51
C ILE A 34 4.61 -14.80 -8.50
N THR A 35 3.87 -14.92 -9.59
CA THR A 35 3.99 -14.04 -10.78
C THR A 35 2.71 -13.26 -11.09
N ASN A 36 1.57 -13.71 -10.58
CA ASN A 36 0.26 -13.10 -10.76
C ASN A 36 -0.31 -12.69 -9.40
N HIS A 37 0.39 -11.82 -8.67
CA HIS A 37 -0.18 -11.28 -7.43
C HIS A 37 -0.76 -9.89 -7.70
N PRO A 38 -2.09 -9.70 -7.52
CA PRO A 38 -2.70 -8.43 -7.83
C PRO A 38 -2.43 -7.33 -6.79
N PHE A 39 -2.20 -7.72 -5.53
CA PHE A 39 -1.95 -6.80 -4.41
C PHE A 39 -0.59 -7.08 -3.78
N ASP A 40 -0.35 -6.49 -2.61
CA ASP A 40 0.77 -6.97 -1.81
C ASP A 40 0.53 -8.39 -1.29
N ILE A 41 1.58 -9.13 -0.95
CA ILE A 41 1.47 -10.52 -0.45
C ILE A 41 1.39 -10.50 1.07
N GLU A 42 0.42 -11.19 1.66
CA GLU A 42 0.36 -11.40 3.10
C GLU A 42 1.44 -12.41 3.56
N ALA A 43 1.93 -12.26 4.79
CA ALA A 43 2.97 -13.13 5.34
C ALA A 43 2.58 -14.61 5.38
N ASN A 44 1.27 -14.93 5.41
CA ASN A 44 0.73 -16.29 5.40
C ASN A 44 0.63 -16.92 3.99
N GLU A 45 0.69 -16.12 2.93
CA GLU A 45 0.58 -16.58 1.53
C GLU A 45 1.91 -17.18 1.02
N VAL A 46 2.99 -16.98 1.78
CA VAL A 46 4.31 -17.56 1.57
C VAL A 46 4.80 -18.21 2.85
N ASP A 47 5.66 -19.22 2.74
CA ASP A 47 6.37 -19.73 3.90
C ASP A 47 7.50 -18.75 4.25
N LEU A 48 7.14 -17.71 5.02
CA LEU A 48 8.02 -16.66 5.51
C LEU A 48 8.72 -17.09 6.80
N LYS A 49 10.05 -17.13 6.78
CA LYS A 49 10.88 -17.45 7.95
C LYS A 49 11.94 -16.39 8.16
N PHE A 50 11.79 -15.58 9.20
CA PHE A 50 12.79 -14.61 9.59
C PHE A 50 14.09 -15.29 10.04
N ILE A 51 15.21 -14.72 9.62
CA ILE A 51 16.55 -15.17 10.05
C ILE A 51 16.94 -14.27 11.23
N GLU A 52 16.67 -14.73 12.45
CA GLU A 52 16.84 -13.97 13.70
C GLU A 52 18.33 -13.75 14.07
N LYS A 53 18.99 -12.83 13.37
CA LYS A 53 20.38 -12.40 13.67
C LYS A 53 20.48 -10.92 14.05
N GLU A 54 19.37 -10.20 13.96
CA GLU A 54 19.32 -8.74 14.11
C GLU A 54 19.38 -8.32 15.58
N LYS A 55 20.01 -7.18 15.85
CA LYS A 55 20.18 -6.60 17.18
C LYS A 55 19.30 -5.36 17.38
N GLY A 56 19.21 -4.89 18.63
CA GLY A 56 18.50 -3.65 18.95
C GLY A 56 17.00 -3.75 18.71
N ILE A 57 16.39 -2.67 18.25
CA ILE A 57 14.94 -2.57 18.08
C ILE A 57 14.43 -3.40 16.90
N LEU A 58 15.26 -3.70 15.89
CA LEU A 58 14.88 -4.53 14.73
C LEU A 58 14.37 -5.92 15.11
N LYS A 59 14.78 -6.47 16.26
CA LYS A 59 14.29 -7.75 16.79
C LYS A 59 12.77 -7.77 17.03
N ILE A 60 12.11 -6.61 17.00
CA ILE A 60 10.66 -6.52 17.17
C ILE A 60 9.91 -6.99 15.92
N ILE A 61 10.47 -6.78 14.71
CA ILE A 61 9.76 -7.03 13.44
C ILE A 61 9.23 -8.46 13.35
N PRO A 62 10.03 -9.53 13.59
CA PRO A 62 9.48 -10.89 13.54
C PRO A 62 8.39 -11.17 14.57
N LYS A 63 8.41 -10.46 15.72
CA LYS A 63 7.49 -10.70 16.84
C LYS A 63 6.11 -10.09 16.63
N ILE A 64 6.05 -8.99 15.89
CA ILE A 64 4.82 -8.24 15.63
C ILE A 64 4.30 -8.46 14.21
N THR A 65 5.03 -9.18 13.36
CA THR A 65 4.52 -9.55 12.03
C THR A 65 3.40 -10.56 12.22
N LYS A 66 2.18 -10.19 11.84
CA LYS A 66 1.02 -11.05 11.86
C LYS A 66 0.88 -11.84 10.55
N PRO A 67 0.10 -12.93 10.52
CA PRO A 67 -0.15 -13.69 9.30
C PRO A 67 -0.72 -12.84 8.15
N ASP A 68 -1.59 -11.87 8.48
CA ASP A 68 -2.21 -10.91 7.56
C ASP A 68 -1.33 -9.66 7.32
N SER A 69 -0.12 -9.60 7.89
CA SER A 69 0.81 -8.52 7.60
C SER A 69 1.38 -8.68 6.19
N TYR A 70 1.11 -7.69 5.36
CA TYR A 70 1.68 -7.49 4.03
C TYR A 70 3.23 -7.38 4.03
N LEU A 71 3.91 -8.10 3.12
CA LEU A 71 5.37 -8.09 2.98
C LEU A 71 5.94 -6.67 2.73
N TYR A 72 5.18 -5.82 2.05
CA TYR A 72 5.45 -4.41 1.86
C TYR A 72 5.49 -3.66 3.19
N HIS A 73 4.53 -3.91 4.10
CA HIS A 73 4.52 -3.28 5.42
C HIS A 73 5.71 -3.73 6.27
N ILE A 74 6.09 -5.01 6.18
CA ILE A 74 7.31 -5.52 6.84
C ILE A 74 8.55 -4.80 6.29
N CYS A 75 8.65 -4.66 4.96
CA CYS A 75 9.73 -3.94 4.30
C CYS A 75 9.78 -2.48 4.77
N LEU A 76 8.65 -1.79 4.74
CA LEU A 76 8.54 -0.38 5.07
C LEU A 76 8.88 -0.11 6.54
N ALA A 77 8.29 -0.87 7.47
CA ALA A 77 8.57 -0.76 8.90
C ALA A 77 10.06 -1.03 9.20
N THR A 78 10.64 -2.05 8.58
CA THR A 78 12.07 -2.34 8.68
C THR A 78 12.90 -1.14 8.22
N HIS A 79 12.57 -0.54 7.08
CA HIS A 79 13.28 0.61 6.57
C HIS A 79 13.15 1.85 7.43
N TYR A 80 11.98 2.09 8.04
CA TYR A 80 11.81 3.18 9.00
C TYR A 80 12.69 2.98 10.22
N ILE A 81 12.83 1.75 10.74
CA ILE A 81 13.76 1.49 11.84
C ILE A 81 15.22 1.72 11.43
N VAL A 82 15.62 1.31 10.22
CA VAL A 82 17.03 1.39 9.79
C VAL A 82 17.44 2.81 9.39
N ASN A 83 16.53 3.61 8.82
CA ASN A 83 16.85 4.87 8.14
C ASN A 83 16.23 6.09 8.83
N THR A 84 16.27 6.13 10.16
CA THR A 84 15.66 7.19 10.98
C THR A 84 16.61 7.71 12.05
N ASP A 85 16.18 8.77 12.75
CA ASP A 85 16.94 9.38 13.83
C ASP A 85 16.70 8.66 15.19
N GLU A 86 17.55 8.95 16.17
CA GLU A 86 17.44 8.37 17.51
C GLU A 86 16.13 8.73 18.23
N THR A 87 15.54 9.88 17.89
CA THR A 87 14.30 10.36 18.51
C THR A 87 13.11 9.47 18.12
N PHE A 88 13.01 9.08 16.86
CA PHE A 88 12.02 8.09 16.44
C PHE A 88 12.25 6.75 17.12
N ILE A 89 13.50 6.27 17.18
CA ILE A 89 13.84 4.99 17.84
C ILE A 89 13.43 5.00 19.31
N ASN A 90 13.68 6.09 20.04
CA ASN A 90 13.27 6.25 21.43
C ASN A 90 11.75 6.31 21.60
N THR A 91 11.05 6.98 20.67
CA THR A 91 9.59 7.03 20.64
C THR A 91 9.00 5.65 20.40
N LEU A 92 9.50 4.93 19.39
CA LEU A 92 9.10 3.56 19.09
C LEU A 92 9.36 2.63 20.27
N GLN A 93 10.53 2.72 20.91
CA GLN A 93 10.84 1.93 22.09
C GLN A 93 9.86 2.19 23.24
N THR A 94 9.44 3.44 23.43
CA THR A 94 8.42 3.82 24.42
C THR A 94 7.06 3.20 24.09
N GLN A 95 6.61 3.27 22.84
CA GLN A 95 5.32 2.67 22.43
C GLN A 95 5.34 1.14 22.54
N ILE A 96 6.47 0.50 22.22
CA ILE A 96 6.67 -0.95 22.44
C ILE A 96 6.51 -1.28 23.93
N ASN A 97 7.17 -0.54 24.82
CA ASN A 97 7.09 -0.78 26.27
C ASN A 97 5.66 -0.57 26.81
N ASN A 98 4.89 0.30 26.19
CA ASN A 98 3.49 0.56 26.54
C ASN A 98 2.50 -0.45 25.92
N GLY A 99 2.98 -1.45 25.17
CA GLY A 99 2.12 -2.45 24.52
C GLY A 99 1.29 -1.90 23.35
N LYS A 100 1.71 -0.77 22.75
CA LYS A 100 0.98 -0.10 21.68
C LYS A 100 1.42 -0.52 20.27
N ILE A 101 2.48 -1.31 20.15
CA ILE A 101 2.99 -1.84 18.88
C ILE A 101 2.72 -3.35 18.85
N ASN A 102 1.71 -3.73 18.08
CA ASN A 102 1.18 -5.08 17.96
C ASN A 102 1.25 -5.61 16.52
N ASP A 103 1.43 -4.73 15.53
CA ASP A 103 1.64 -5.04 14.13
C ASP A 103 2.74 -4.15 13.51
N VAL A 104 3.35 -4.59 12.41
CA VAL A 104 4.28 -3.75 11.63
C VAL A 104 3.63 -2.47 11.11
N ARG A 105 2.31 -2.47 10.89
CA ARG A 105 1.49 -1.29 10.56
C ARG A 105 1.58 -0.21 11.63
N ASP A 106 1.60 -0.57 12.90
CA ASP A 106 1.69 0.41 14.00
C ASP A 106 3.02 1.18 13.98
N ILE A 107 4.11 0.59 13.47
CA ILE A 107 5.39 1.27 13.27
C ILE A 107 5.30 2.29 12.12
N ILE A 108 4.57 1.93 11.06
CA ILE A 108 4.32 2.80 9.91
C ILE A 108 3.50 4.01 10.37
N ASP A 109 2.41 3.78 11.10
CA ASP A 109 1.54 4.82 11.65
C ASP A 109 2.30 5.70 12.65
N LEU A 110 3.10 5.10 13.53
CA LEU A 110 3.94 5.86 14.46
C LEU A 110 4.96 6.73 13.72
N ASN A 111 5.65 6.18 12.71
CA ASN A 111 6.61 6.96 11.92
C ASN A 111 5.91 8.09 11.18
N TRP A 112 4.69 7.85 10.71
CA TRP A 112 3.90 8.87 10.04
C TRP A 112 3.49 10.01 10.98
N ASN A 113 2.98 9.68 12.16
CA ASN A 113 2.66 10.65 13.21
C ASN A 113 3.92 11.37 13.73
N TYR A 114 5.06 10.68 13.76
CA TYR A 114 6.35 11.26 14.11
C TYR A 114 6.84 12.25 13.04
N LYS A 115 6.60 11.96 11.76
CA LYS A 115 7.01 12.81 10.63
C LYS A 115 6.01 13.91 10.27
N GLU A 116 5.15 14.36 11.19
CA GLU A 116 4.28 15.55 11.03
C GLU A 116 5.00 16.87 10.64
N ARG A 117 6.30 16.87 10.32
CA ARG A 117 7.02 18.08 9.91
C ARG A 117 7.83 18.01 8.63
N TYR A 118 8.26 16.86 8.12
CA TYR A 118 9.15 16.83 6.95
C TYR A 118 9.01 15.56 6.10
N SER A 119 8.35 15.74 4.95
CA SER A 119 8.46 14.93 3.71
C SER A 119 7.51 13.74 3.54
N SER A 120 6.85 13.74 2.36
CA SER A 120 6.24 12.57 1.71
C SER A 120 7.16 11.34 1.82
N PRO A 121 6.62 10.10 1.88
CA PRO A 121 7.45 8.89 1.76
C PRO A 121 8.39 9.05 0.59
N SER A 122 9.68 8.71 0.77
CA SER A 122 10.61 8.76 -0.34
C SER A 122 10.03 7.92 -1.47
N HIS A 123 10.08 8.42 -2.71
CA HIS A 123 9.57 7.74 -3.92
C HIS A 123 9.99 6.27 -4.02
N PHE A 124 11.10 5.94 -3.38
CA PHE A 124 11.63 4.61 -3.22
C PHE A 124 10.66 3.60 -2.57
N PHE A 125 9.82 4.03 -1.63
CA PHE A 125 8.81 3.19 -0.98
C PHE A 125 7.43 3.32 -1.62
N LEU A 126 7.22 4.33 -2.45
CA LEU A 126 5.94 4.48 -3.13
C LEU A 126 5.84 3.44 -4.25
N ALA A 127 4.70 2.75 -4.28
CA ALA A 127 4.45 1.73 -5.26
C ALA A 127 4.38 2.32 -6.68
N LYS A 128 5.03 1.66 -7.65
CA LYS A 128 5.00 2.13 -9.04
C LYS A 128 3.65 1.79 -9.66
N PRO A 129 2.84 2.77 -10.07
CA PRO A 129 1.46 2.52 -10.49
C PRO A 129 1.35 1.57 -11.70
N GLY A 130 2.32 1.58 -12.61
CA GLY A 130 2.36 0.65 -13.75
C GLY A 130 2.77 -0.80 -13.42
N ARG A 131 3.15 -1.09 -12.17
CA ARG A 131 3.55 -2.44 -11.71
C ARG A 131 2.56 -3.05 -10.72
N LEU A 132 1.54 -2.30 -10.33
CA LEU A 132 0.46 -2.80 -9.50
C LEU A 132 -0.62 -3.42 -10.36
N MET A 133 -1.37 -4.32 -9.74
CA MET A 133 -2.73 -4.59 -10.15
C MET A 133 -3.65 -3.95 -9.12
N TYR A 134 -4.90 -3.77 -9.52
CA TYR A 134 -5.86 -2.98 -8.77
C TYR A 134 -7.17 -3.73 -8.64
N GLU A 135 -7.89 -3.44 -7.56
CA GLU A 135 -9.30 -3.77 -7.45
C GLU A 135 -10.07 -2.80 -8.31
N GLN A 136 -11.06 -3.30 -9.05
CA GLN A 136 -11.96 -2.39 -9.74
C GLN A 136 -13.08 -1.97 -8.81
N ILE A 137 -13.31 -0.67 -8.72
CA ILE A 137 -14.41 -0.11 -7.94
C ILE A 137 -15.23 0.85 -8.82
N LYS A 138 -16.44 1.17 -8.38
CA LYS A 138 -17.12 2.39 -8.83
C LYS A 138 -17.16 3.38 -7.68
N PHE A 139 -16.77 4.62 -7.95
CA PHE A 139 -16.95 5.74 -7.04
C PHE A 139 -18.02 6.66 -7.61
N ASN A 140 -19.18 6.79 -6.97
CA ASN A 140 -20.32 7.56 -7.47
C ASN A 140 -20.67 7.19 -8.93
N SER A 141 -20.78 5.89 -9.22
CA SER A 141 -20.97 5.30 -10.58
C SER A 141 -19.83 5.52 -11.59
N GLN A 142 -18.77 6.27 -11.25
CA GLN A 142 -17.59 6.41 -12.08
C GLN A 142 -16.65 5.23 -11.87
N SER A 143 -16.20 4.58 -12.94
CA SER A 143 -15.18 3.53 -12.86
C SER A 143 -13.88 4.07 -12.27
N ALA A 144 -13.33 3.34 -11.31
CA ALA A 144 -12.11 3.67 -10.60
C ALA A 144 -11.34 2.38 -10.27
N LEU A 145 -10.12 2.57 -9.79
CA LEU A 145 -9.24 1.50 -9.32
C LEU A 145 -8.89 1.76 -7.86
N PHE A 146 -8.78 0.70 -7.06
CA PHE A 146 -8.34 0.77 -5.67
C PHE A 146 -7.11 -0.12 -5.43
N THR A 147 -6.23 0.32 -4.54
CA THR A 147 -5.13 -0.47 -4.00
C THR A 147 -4.89 -0.05 -2.54
N ASN A 148 -4.56 -0.98 -1.66
CA ASN A 148 -4.15 -0.68 -0.29
C ASN A 148 -2.76 -0.03 -0.20
N GLN A 149 -2.05 0.18 -1.32
CA GLN A 149 -0.72 0.77 -1.34
C GLN A 149 -0.76 2.28 -1.60
N ARG A 150 0.19 3.00 -1.02
CA ARG A 150 0.54 4.35 -1.49
C ARG A 150 1.31 4.24 -2.79
N ILE A 151 0.91 4.99 -3.80
CA ILE A 151 1.55 4.98 -5.12
C ILE A 151 2.39 6.23 -5.35
N ASP A 152 3.38 6.11 -6.24
CA ASP A 152 4.14 7.25 -6.70
C ASP A 152 3.32 8.05 -7.72
N LYS A 153 2.64 9.09 -7.23
CA LYS A 153 1.76 9.95 -8.03
C LYS A 153 2.49 10.66 -9.18
N TYR A 154 3.81 10.82 -9.10
CA TYR A 154 4.61 11.43 -10.17
C TYR A 154 4.82 10.52 -11.38
N LEU A 155 4.61 9.21 -11.20
CA LEU A 155 4.68 8.21 -12.26
C LEU A 155 3.33 7.96 -12.94
N LEU A 156 2.27 8.68 -12.54
CA LEU A 156 0.96 8.51 -13.13
C LEU A 156 0.90 9.10 -14.56
N PRO A 157 0.22 8.42 -15.50
CA PRO A 157 -0.05 8.98 -16.81
C PRO A 157 -0.86 10.28 -16.72
N LYS A 158 -0.79 11.11 -17.77
CA LYS A 158 -1.65 12.30 -17.89
C LYS A 158 -3.12 11.90 -17.82
N ASN A 159 -3.93 12.75 -17.20
CA ASN A 159 -5.38 12.56 -16.99
C ASN A 159 -5.73 11.33 -16.14
N VAL A 160 -4.81 10.91 -15.26
CA VAL A 160 -5.09 9.98 -14.17
C VAL A 160 -5.00 10.75 -12.87
N TYR A 161 -6.05 10.65 -12.05
CA TYR A 161 -6.18 11.36 -10.79
C TYR A 161 -6.11 10.36 -9.64
N ALA A 162 -5.36 10.71 -8.60
CA ALA A 162 -5.14 9.87 -7.42
C ALA A 162 -5.69 10.55 -6.16
N TYR A 163 -6.38 9.76 -5.35
CA TYR A 163 -6.94 10.14 -4.07
C TYR A 163 -6.55 9.08 -3.06
N GLU A 164 -6.16 9.49 -1.87
CA GLU A 164 -5.93 8.57 -0.76
C GLU A 164 -7.23 8.41 0.02
N ALA A 165 -7.50 7.20 0.47
CA ALA A 165 -8.66 6.80 1.26
C ALA A 165 -8.25 6.64 2.72
N MET A 166 -9.14 7.03 3.63
CA MET A 166 -8.96 6.95 5.08
C MET A 166 -10.06 6.09 5.68
N HIS A 167 -9.70 5.32 6.71
CA HIS A 167 -10.65 4.57 7.53
C HIS A 167 -10.92 5.27 8.87
N ASP A 168 -11.96 4.83 9.57
CA ASP A 168 -12.31 5.31 10.91
C ASP A 168 -11.30 4.88 11.99
N ASP A 169 -11.40 5.45 13.19
CA ASP A 169 -10.53 5.09 14.32
C ASP A 169 -10.81 3.68 14.89
N GLU A 170 -11.90 3.03 14.44
CA GLU A 170 -12.28 1.70 14.88
C GLU A 170 -11.58 0.58 14.09
N PHE A 171 -10.83 0.94 13.02
CA PHE A 171 -10.09 0.00 12.15
C PHE A 171 -11.00 -1.05 11.51
N ASN A 172 -12.28 -0.71 11.28
CA ASN A 172 -13.25 -1.64 10.70
C ASN A 172 -13.02 -1.86 9.19
N GLY A 173 -12.12 -1.09 8.57
CA GLY A 173 -11.74 -1.21 7.16
C GLY A 173 -12.64 -0.43 6.20
N GLU A 174 -13.60 0.35 6.70
CA GLU A 174 -14.51 1.16 5.89
C GLU A 174 -13.86 2.48 5.44
N ILE A 175 -13.98 2.84 4.16
CA ILE A 175 -13.55 4.13 3.62
C ILE A 175 -14.54 5.23 4.03
N THR A 176 -14.11 6.12 4.92
CA THR A 176 -14.95 7.24 5.42
C THR A 176 -14.61 8.59 4.78
N CYS A 177 -13.44 8.70 4.16
CA CYS A 177 -12.98 9.95 3.56
C CYS A 177 -11.95 9.70 2.46
N ILE A 178 -11.93 10.59 1.48
CA ILE A 178 -10.86 10.67 0.47
C ILE A 178 -10.25 12.07 0.42
N ALA A 179 -8.96 12.17 0.18
CA ALA A 179 -8.26 13.43 0.00
C ALA A 179 -7.07 13.27 -0.95
N LYS A 180 -6.45 14.36 -1.38
CA LYS A 180 -5.22 14.26 -2.20
C LYS A 180 -4.07 13.62 -1.42
N ASN A 181 -3.96 13.91 -0.12
CA ASN A 181 -2.99 13.31 0.78
C ASN A 181 -3.64 13.13 2.16
N ILE A 182 -3.62 11.92 2.67
CA ILE A 182 -4.12 11.50 3.97
C ILE A 182 -2.93 11.07 4.80
N HIS A 183 -2.86 11.58 6.03
CA HIS A 183 -1.72 11.37 6.91
C HIS A 183 -2.02 10.29 7.95
N VAL A 184 -3.17 10.38 8.59
CA VAL A 184 -3.59 9.46 9.65
C VAL A 184 -4.61 8.47 9.08
N ASN A 185 -4.58 7.22 9.54
CA ASN A 185 -5.53 6.15 9.18
C ASN A 185 -5.64 5.91 7.66
N PHE A 186 -4.50 5.94 6.96
CA PHE A 186 -4.48 5.64 5.54
C PHE A 186 -4.91 4.20 5.28
N LEU A 187 -5.90 4.04 4.39
CA LEU A 187 -6.44 2.74 4.00
C LEU A 187 -5.97 2.32 2.61
N GLY A 188 -5.85 3.26 1.68
CA GLY A 188 -5.49 2.93 0.29
C GLY A 188 -5.47 4.13 -0.66
N THR A 189 -5.25 3.84 -1.93
CA THR A 189 -5.26 4.82 -3.02
C THR A 189 -6.33 4.46 -4.05
N ILE A 190 -7.18 5.43 -4.38
CA ILE A 190 -8.15 5.39 -5.47
C ILE A 190 -7.59 6.13 -6.68
N LEU A 191 -7.63 5.48 -7.85
CA LEU A 191 -7.30 6.06 -9.15
C LEU A 191 -8.52 6.20 -10.05
N THR A 192 -8.59 7.32 -10.76
CA THR A 192 -9.68 7.64 -11.68
C THR A 192 -9.16 8.24 -12.99
N ASP A 193 -9.92 8.08 -14.09
CA ASP A 193 -9.66 8.71 -15.38
C ASP A 193 -10.32 10.11 -15.53
N LYS A 194 -11.16 10.49 -14.57
CA LYS A 194 -11.83 11.79 -14.47
C LYS A 194 -11.78 12.28 -13.02
N PRO A 195 -11.66 13.58 -12.77
CA PRO A 195 -11.47 14.09 -11.42
C PRO A 195 -12.74 13.90 -10.57
N ILE A 196 -12.55 13.45 -9.33
CA ILE A 196 -13.54 13.52 -8.26
C ILE A 196 -13.48 14.92 -7.64
N LYS A 197 -14.66 15.53 -7.44
CA LYS A 197 -14.78 16.82 -6.75
C LYS A 197 -14.51 16.63 -5.26
N LEU A 198 -13.60 17.44 -4.72
CA LEU A 198 -13.29 17.55 -3.30
C LEU A 198 -13.84 18.87 -2.74
N GLU A 199 -14.22 18.87 -1.47
CA GLU A 199 -14.60 20.04 -0.68
C GLU A 199 -13.43 20.41 0.24
N ASN A 200 -12.75 21.53 -0.05
CA ASN A 200 -11.58 21.98 0.72
C ASN A 200 -10.49 20.91 0.88
N GLU A 201 -10.07 20.29 -0.23
CA GLU A 201 -9.00 19.27 -0.35
C GLU A 201 -9.33 17.85 0.16
N PHE A 202 -10.52 17.63 0.72
CA PHE A 202 -11.01 16.29 1.10
C PHE A 202 -12.48 16.10 0.72
N ARG A 203 -13.02 14.89 0.88
CA ARG A 203 -14.43 14.58 0.71
C ARG A 203 -14.79 13.42 1.63
N PHE A 204 -15.83 13.59 2.44
CA PHE A 204 -16.43 12.49 3.18
C PHE A 204 -17.12 11.51 2.23
N VAL A 205 -17.04 10.24 2.58
CA VAL A 205 -17.52 9.09 1.81
C VAL A 205 -18.41 8.26 2.72
N ASP A 206 -19.53 7.80 2.19
CA ASP A 206 -20.36 6.74 2.76
C ASP A 206 -20.12 5.50 1.90
N GLU A 207 -19.29 4.56 2.36
CA GLU A 207 -18.75 3.48 1.52
C GLU A 207 -19.87 2.69 0.83
N ASP A 208 -20.91 2.31 1.59
CA ASP A 208 -22.07 1.56 1.10
C ASP A 208 -22.84 2.26 -0.04
N LYS A 209 -22.81 3.60 -0.08
CA LYS A 209 -23.54 4.40 -1.09
C LYS A 209 -22.66 4.90 -2.21
N ASP A 210 -21.44 5.31 -1.88
CA ASP A 210 -20.53 5.98 -2.78
C ASP A 210 -19.60 4.99 -3.50
N ILE A 211 -19.33 3.83 -2.92
CA ILE A 211 -18.33 2.87 -3.40
C ILE A 211 -18.97 1.50 -3.66
N GLU A 212 -18.72 0.97 -4.86
CA GLU A 212 -19.08 -0.40 -5.22
C GLU A 212 -17.81 -1.15 -5.58
N PHE A 213 -17.41 -2.13 -4.76
CA PHE A 213 -16.33 -3.06 -5.10
C PHE A 213 -16.82 -4.08 -6.12
N LEU A 214 -16.14 -4.15 -7.27
CA LEU A 214 -16.54 -5.02 -8.37
C LEU A 214 -15.86 -6.38 -8.24
N PRO A 215 -16.46 -7.45 -8.81
CA PRO A 215 -15.87 -8.79 -8.79
C PRO A 215 -14.61 -8.91 -9.65
N GLU A 216 -14.39 -7.98 -10.59
CA GLU A 216 -13.17 -7.96 -11.40
C GLU A 216 -12.00 -7.42 -10.57
N GLN A 217 -11.07 -8.32 -10.30
CA GLN A 217 -9.92 -8.10 -9.42
C GLN A 217 -8.62 -8.30 -10.20
N GLY A 218 -7.58 -7.56 -9.83
CA GLY A 218 -6.28 -7.67 -10.48
C GLY A 218 -6.24 -7.05 -11.88
N ILE A 219 -6.70 -5.80 -12.01
CA ILE A 219 -6.62 -5.05 -13.28
C ILE A 219 -5.33 -4.22 -13.32
N LYS A 220 -4.59 -4.22 -14.44
CA LYS A 220 -3.48 -3.28 -14.64
C LYS A 220 -4.00 -1.90 -15.00
N LEU A 221 -3.34 -0.85 -14.49
CA LEU A 221 -3.68 0.55 -14.80
C LEU A 221 -3.78 0.81 -16.32
N GLN A 222 -2.85 0.24 -17.11
CA GLN A 222 -2.87 0.42 -18.57
C GLN A 222 -4.13 -0.16 -19.24
N ASP A 223 -4.61 -1.30 -18.76
CA ASP A 223 -5.74 -2.03 -19.35
C ASP A 223 -7.04 -1.31 -18.99
N PHE A 224 -7.16 -0.85 -17.73
CA PHE A 224 -8.21 0.05 -17.30
C PHE A 224 -8.30 1.29 -18.19
N LEU A 225 -7.19 2.00 -18.42
CA LEU A 225 -7.17 3.20 -19.26
C LEU A 225 -7.46 2.92 -20.73
N ALA A 226 -7.05 1.76 -21.25
CA ALA A 226 -7.40 1.33 -22.60
C ALA A 226 -8.92 1.11 -22.73
N TYR A 227 -9.52 0.45 -21.74
CA TYR A 227 -10.97 0.22 -21.69
C TYR A 227 -11.75 1.54 -21.60
N GLN A 228 -11.38 2.44 -20.69
CA GLN A 228 -12.05 3.74 -20.55
C GLN A 228 -12.00 4.55 -21.86
N ARG A 229 -10.85 4.56 -22.55
CA ARG A 229 -10.71 5.23 -23.86
C ARG A 229 -11.64 4.65 -24.92
N LYS A 230 -11.80 3.32 -24.97
CA LYS A 230 -12.72 2.65 -25.90
C LYS A 230 -14.17 3.03 -25.63
N MET A 231 -14.59 3.01 -24.36
CA MET A 231 -15.94 3.38 -23.94
C MET A 231 -16.28 4.84 -24.24
N ASN A 232 -15.34 5.76 -24.00
CA ASN A 232 -15.55 7.18 -24.28
C ASN A 232 -15.67 7.47 -25.79
N LYS A 233 -14.92 6.76 -26.66
CA LYS A 233 -15.08 6.86 -28.12
C LYS A 233 -16.47 6.42 -28.58
N GLN A 234 -16.93 5.26 -28.11
CA GLN A 234 -18.24 4.73 -28.48
C GLN A 234 -19.39 5.67 -28.06
N LYS A 235 -19.31 6.24 -26.85
CA LYS A 235 -20.29 7.25 -26.39
C LYS A 235 -20.31 8.51 -27.27
N THR A 236 -19.16 8.90 -27.81
CA THR A 236 -19.05 10.10 -28.67
C THR A 236 -19.58 9.84 -30.08
N GLU A 237 -19.46 8.61 -30.58
CA GLU A 237 -19.99 8.18 -31.88
C GLU A 237 -21.51 7.96 -31.86
N VAL A 238 -22.07 7.48 -30.75
CA VAL A 238 -23.53 7.28 -30.59
C VAL A 238 -24.28 8.60 -30.36
N SER A 239 -23.61 9.63 -29.83
CA SER A 239 -24.19 10.96 -29.60
C SER A 239 -24.05 11.93 -30.78
N ARG A 240 -23.54 11.46 -31.94
CA ARG A 240 -23.45 12.20 -33.20
C ARG A 240 -24.47 11.67 -34.19
#